data_AF-A0A6J8DMC5-F1
#
_entry.id   AF-A0A6J8DMC5-F1
#
_cell.length_a   1.000
_cell.length_b   1.000
_cell.length_c   1.000
_cell.angle_alpha   90.00
_cell.angle_beta   90.00
_cell.angle_gamma   90.00
#
_symmetry.space_group_name_H-M   'P 1'
#
loop_
_entity.id
_entity.type
_entity.pdbx_description
1 polymer ?
#
loop_
_entity_poly.entity_id
_entity_poly.type
_entity_poly.pdbx_seq_one_letter_code
_entity_poly.pdbx_strand_id
1 'polypeptide(L)'
;MIRIKIISPIEKRKDQFLTNVIENVNKEIRQMYFPDKFLQKLKQNCFYAITNAKIGSAINVGQYSKVMESKPFPYDVEVEKAFLNPPVVSVAEALASPSKRRLSLSGRFEGSSQLYENEYSKRRILNISGNGTTIAVKLWGDKSDLQMPEKKNNITIHGLEMSDFRGKLEANSTSTTLITVEDEEEDPSAIMEGEVEAACFDESDSSIVLCGKCLAIDSFLLGQIFKESHYVENVHVKVRQEAKRVEEIM
;
A
#
# COMPACT_ATOMS: atom_id res chain seq x y z
N MET A 1 -8.98 35.31 -11.73
CA MET A 1 -9.19 33.98 -12.35
C MET A 1 -8.06 33.09 -11.92
N ILE A 2 -8.33 31.85 -11.53
CA ILE A 2 -7.33 30.85 -11.15
C ILE A 2 -7.33 29.74 -12.20
N ARG A 3 -6.17 29.14 -12.48
CA ARG A 3 -6.05 27.93 -13.31
C ARG A 3 -5.60 26.79 -12.43
N ILE A 4 -6.21 25.63 -12.62
CA ILE A 4 -5.97 24.44 -11.80
C ILE A 4 -5.76 23.20 -12.67
N LYS A 5 -4.99 22.23 -12.17
CA LYS A 5 -4.94 20.86 -12.65
C LYS A 5 -5.54 19.96 -11.57
N ILE A 6 -6.51 19.12 -11.91
CA ILE A 6 -7.04 18.12 -10.97
C ILE A 6 -6.07 16.95 -10.91
N ILE A 7 -5.59 16.59 -9.73
CA ILE A 7 -4.56 15.55 -9.58
C ILE A 7 -5.05 14.29 -8.85
N SER A 8 -6.07 14.40 -8.00
CA SER A 8 -6.62 13.24 -7.29
C SER A 8 -8.03 12.88 -7.78
N PRO A 9 -8.51 11.66 -7.51
CA PRO A 9 -9.92 11.32 -7.67
C PRO A 9 -10.83 12.30 -6.93
N ILE A 10 -12.07 12.44 -7.42
CA ILE A 10 -13.11 13.23 -6.78
C ILE A 10 -13.77 12.39 -5.70
N GLU A 11 -13.89 12.96 -4.50
CA GLU A 11 -14.54 12.33 -3.35
C GLU A 11 -15.81 13.10 -2.99
N LYS A 12 -16.83 12.39 -2.49
CA LYS A 12 -18.02 13.00 -1.91
C LYS A 12 -17.84 13.15 -0.40
N ARG A 13 -18.11 14.34 0.13
CA ARG A 13 -18.10 14.61 1.58
C ARG A 13 -19.35 15.41 1.95
N LYS A 14 -20.30 14.74 2.58
CA LYS A 14 -21.63 15.30 2.88
C LYS A 14 -22.30 15.82 1.59
N ASP A 15 -22.60 17.12 1.55
CA ASP A 15 -23.33 17.79 0.45
C ASP A 15 -22.41 18.40 -0.60
N GLN A 16 -21.10 18.15 -0.52
CA GLN A 16 -20.11 18.70 -1.45
C GLN A 16 -19.18 17.62 -1.96
N PHE A 17 -18.56 17.92 -3.10
CA PHE A 17 -17.47 17.14 -3.66
C PHE A 17 -16.15 17.85 -3.38
N LEU A 18 -15.09 17.06 -3.24
CA LEU A 18 -13.74 17.57 -3.07
C LEU A 18 -12.74 16.81 -3.91
N THR A 19 -11.64 17.47 -4.24
CA THR A 19 -10.47 16.88 -4.90
C THR A 19 -9.23 17.70 -4.58
N ASN A 20 -8.05 17.18 -4.88
CA ASN A 20 -6.79 17.91 -4.78
C ASN A 20 -6.42 18.47 -6.15
N VAL A 21 -5.96 19.72 -6.16
CA VAL A 21 -5.60 20.43 -7.37
C VAL A 21 -4.26 21.13 -7.20
N ILE A 22 -3.51 21.25 -8.29
CA ILE A 22 -2.35 22.16 -8.36
C ILE A 22 -2.83 23.46 -8.96
N GLU A 23 -2.60 24.58 -8.28
CA GLU A 23 -2.94 25.90 -8.80
C GLU A 23 -1.76 26.60 -9.49
N ASN A 24 -2.07 27.43 -10.48
CA ASN A 24 -1.06 28.12 -11.28
C ASN A 24 -0.34 29.28 -10.56
N VAL A 25 -0.87 29.75 -9.43
CA VAL A 25 -0.37 30.96 -8.75
C VAL A 25 0.71 30.59 -7.74
N ASN A 26 0.36 29.85 -6.68
CA ASN A 26 1.32 29.43 -5.67
C ASN A 26 2.05 28.13 -6.05
N LYS A 27 1.61 27.43 -7.10
CA LYS A 27 2.16 26.12 -7.54
C LYS A 27 2.12 25.05 -6.46
N GLU A 28 1.24 25.23 -5.49
CA GLU A 28 0.99 24.31 -4.39
C GLU A 28 -0.23 23.44 -4.66
N ILE A 29 -0.29 22.32 -3.93
CA ILE A 29 -1.47 21.46 -3.91
C ILE A 29 -2.46 22.02 -2.90
N ARG A 30 -3.71 22.17 -3.33
CA ARG A 30 -4.82 22.63 -2.50
C ARG A 30 -6.00 21.70 -2.63
N GLN A 31 -6.75 21.58 -1.55
CA GLN A 31 -8.08 21.01 -1.62
C GLN A 31 -9.01 21.98 -2.35
N MET A 32 -9.81 21.45 -3.26
CA MET A 32 -10.88 22.16 -3.93
C MET A 32 -12.23 21.55 -3.56
N TYR A 33 -13.15 22.36 -3.06
CA TYR A 33 -14.53 21.99 -2.75
C TYR A 33 -15.47 22.55 -3.82
N PHE A 34 -16.45 21.76 -4.27
CA PHE A 34 -17.37 22.15 -5.33
C PHE A 34 -18.74 21.44 -5.23
N PRO A 35 -19.82 22.06 -5.74
CA PRO A 35 -21.15 21.44 -5.80
C PRO A 35 -21.28 20.39 -6.91
N ASP A 36 -22.28 19.53 -6.76
CA ASP A 36 -22.67 18.45 -7.67
C ASP A 36 -22.75 18.84 -9.15
N LYS A 37 -23.21 20.05 -9.47
CA LYS A 37 -23.37 20.53 -10.85
C LYS A 37 -22.07 20.54 -11.66
N PHE A 38 -20.90 20.49 -11.01
CA PHE A 38 -19.60 20.41 -11.69
C PHE A 38 -19.04 19.00 -11.79
N LEU A 39 -19.68 18.00 -11.16
CA LEU A 39 -19.18 16.62 -11.08
C LEU A 39 -18.94 16.01 -12.47
N GLN A 40 -19.88 16.18 -13.40
CA GLN A 40 -19.74 15.64 -14.76
C GLN A 40 -18.68 16.37 -15.60
N LYS A 41 -18.32 17.60 -15.21
CA LYS A 41 -17.38 18.44 -15.95
C LYS A 41 -15.92 18.22 -15.52
N LEU A 42 -15.72 17.98 -14.24
CA LEU A 42 -14.39 17.88 -13.63
C LEU A 42 -13.86 16.45 -13.78
N LYS A 43 -12.70 16.32 -14.41
CA LYS A 43 -12.01 15.05 -14.64
C LYS A 43 -10.59 15.12 -14.12
N GLN A 44 -10.13 14.04 -13.52
CA GLN A 44 -8.75 13.91 -13.07
C GLN A 44 -7.79 14.10 -14.26
N ASN A 45 -6.62 14.69 -13.99
CA ASN A 45 -5.57 15.01 -14.96
C ASN A 45 -5.97 16.06 -16.03
N CYS A 46 -7.12 16.72 -15.88
CA CYS A 46 -7.53 17.81 -16.76
C CYS A 46 -7.25 19.19 -16.14
N PHE A 47 -7.16 20.21 -17.01
CA PHE A 47 -6.86 21.58 -16.66
C PHE A 47 -8.08 22.48 -16.79
N TYR A 48 -8.32 23.34 -15.79
CA TYR A 48 -9.48 24.21 -15.77
C TYR A 48 -9.10 25.65 -15.40
N ALA A 49 -9.83 26.61 -15.95
CA ALA A 49 -9.86 27.99 -15.50
C ALA A 49 -11.15 28.22 -14.68
N ILE A 50 -11.00 28.84 -13.51
CA ILE A 50 -12.11 29.10 -12.59
C ILE A 50 -12.21 30.60 -12.31
N THR A 51 -13.42 31.12 -12.43
CA THR A 51 -13.77 32.49 -12.02
C THR A 51 -14.78 32.47 -10.87
N ASN A 52 -14.75 33.52 -10.04
CA ASN A 52 -15.62 33.67 -8.86
C ASN A 52 -15.51 32.51 -7.86
N ALA A 53 -14.32 31.94 -7.70
CA ALA A 53 -14.02 31.01 -6.60
C ALA A 53 -13.50 31.79 -5.38
N LYS A 54 -13.80 31.30 -4.18
CA LYS A 54 -13.24 31.83 -2.93
C LYS A 54 -11.94 31.07 -2.64
N ILE A 55 -10.82 31.79 -2.61
CA ILE A 55 -9.49 31.23 -2.38
C ILE A 55 -9.08 31.54 -0.94
N GLY A 56 -8.83 30.48 -0.15
CA GLY A 56 -8.27 30.57 1.20
C GLY A 56 -7.26 29.45 1.41
N SER A 57 -7.33 28.75 2.55
CA SER A 57 -6.60 27.48 2.76
C SER A 57 -7.04 26.38 1.79
N ALA A 58 -8.27 26.48 1.27
CA ALA A 58 -8.82 25.66 0.21
C ALA A 58 -9.47 26.53 -0.87
N ILE A 59 -9.66 25.96 -2.05
CA ILE A 59 -10.37 26.59 -3.17
C ILE A 59 -11.84 26.19 -3.07
N ASN A 60 -12.73 27.15 -2.88
CA ASN A 60 -14.16 26.90 -2.80
C ASN A 60 -14.84 27.40 -4.07
N VAL A 61 -15.32 26.46 -4.88
CA VAL A 61 -16.10 26.72 -6.10
C VAL A 61 -17.57 26.73 -5.70
N GLY A 62 -18.23 27.88 -5.83
CA GLY A 62 -19.61 28.09 -5.45
C GLY A 62 -20.60 27.95 -6.61
N GLN A 63 -21.89 28.14 -6.29
CA GLN A 63 -22.97 28.10 -7.28
C GLN A 63 -22.85 29.19 -8.37
N TYR A 64 -22.13 30.29 -8.12
CA TYR A 64 -21.93 31.36 -9.12
C TYR A 64 -20.54 31.34 -9.77
N SER A 65 -19.72 30.35 -9.43
CA SER A 65 -18.43 30.15 -10.08
C SER A 65 -18.62 29.66 -11.51
N LYS A 66 -17.70 30.03 -12.40
CA LYS A 66 -17.60 29.45 -13.74
C LYS A 66 -16.35 28.59 -13.79
N VAL A 67 -16.53 27.33 -14.13
CA VAL A 67 -15.45 26.37 -14.40
C VAL A 67 -15.40 26.19 -15.91
N MET A 68 -14.23 26.34 -16.53
CA MET A 68 -14.03 26.20 -17.97
C MET A 68 -12.83 25.28 -18.18
N GLU A 69 -12.93 24.32 -19.11
CA GLU A 69 -11.74 23.60 -19.54
C GLU A 69 -10.73 24.58 -20.13
N SER A 70 -9.45 24.34 -19.89
CA SER A 70 -8.39 25.22 -20.33
C SER A 70 -7.23 24.43 -20.90
N LYS A 71 -6.39 25.09 -21.71
CA LYS A 71 -5.10 24.53 -22.10
C LYS A 71 -4.25 24.24 -20.86
N PRO A 72 -3.25 23.34 -20.94
CA PRO A 72 -2.26 23.21 -19.88
C PRO A 72 -1.60 24.55 -19.52
N PHE A 73 -1.09 24.64 -18.30
CA PHE A 73 -0.27 25.76 -17.83
C PHE A 73 0.99 25.22 -17.16
N PRO A 74 2.09 26.00 -17.09
CA PRO A 74 3.29 25.58 -16.37
C PRO A 74 2.99 25.37 -14.87
N TYR A 75 3.31 24.19 -14.36
CA TYR A 75 3.20 23.84 -12.94
C TYR A 75 4.42 23.02 -12.51
N ASP A 76 4.61 22.84 -11.20
CA ASP A 76 5.71 22.05 -10.68
C ASP A 76 5.36 20.55 -10.69
N VAL A 77 6.03 19.80 -11.57
CA VAL A 77 5.83 18.36 -11.74
C VAL A 77 6.38 17.58 -10.56
N GLU A 78 7.41 18.08 -9.88
CA GLU A 78 7.98 17.40 -8.71
C GLU A 78 7.05 17.52 -7.50
N VAL A 79 6.35 18.65 -7.35
CA VAL A 79 5.27 18.79 -6.36
C VAL A 79 4.14 17.78 -6.62
N GLU A 80 3.75 17.60 -7.88
CA GLU A 80 2.76 16.58 -8.26
C GLU A 80 3.23 15.17 -7.91
N LYS A 81 4.44 14.81 -8.34
CA LYS A 81 5.03 13.49 -8.10
C LYS A 81 5.15 13.19 -6.61
N ALA A 82 5.67 14.13 -5.82
CA ALA A 82 5.82 13.95 -4.37
C ALA A 82 4.48 13.76 -3.65
N PHE A 83 3.40 14.34 -4.17
CA PHE A 83 2.07 14.16 -3.60
C PHE A 83 1.43 12.83 -3.99
N LEU A 84 1.56 12.42 -5.26
CA LEU A 84 0.99 11.17 -5.75
C LEU A 84 1.78 9.96 -5.24
N ASN A 85 3.10 10.09 -5.14
CA ASN A 85 4.03 9.05 -4.71
C ASN A 85 4.87 9.57 -3.52
N PRO A 86 4.26 9.76 -2.35
CA PRO A 86 5.01 10.18 -1.18
C PRO A 86 5.95 9.05 -0.72
N PRO A 87 7.05 9.39 -0.03
CA PRO A 87 8.07 8.40 0.36
C PRO A 87 7.49 7.30 1.23
N VAL A 88 7.93 6.06 0.99
CA VAL A 88 7.63 4.91 1.84
C VAL A 88 8.54 4.97 3.06
N VAL A 89 7.94 4.89 4.24
CA VAL A 89 8.65 4.97 5.52
C VAL A 89 8.24 3.81 6.43
N SER A 90 9.08 3.53 7.42
CA SER A 90 8.77 2.55 8.46
C SER A 90 7.74 3.08 9.48
N VAL A 91 7.13 2.17 10.25
CA VAL A 91 6.24 2.53 11.37
C VAL A 91 6.91 3.48 12.37
N ALA A 92 8.18 3.24 12.71
CA ALA A 92 8.91 4.08 13.65
C ALA A 92 9.12 5.52 13.11
N GLU A 93 9.47 5.65 11.82
CA GLU A 93 9.62 6.98 11.20
C GLU A 93 8.27 7.70 11.07
N ALA A 94 7.19 6.98 10.74
CA ALA A 94 5.85 7.56 10.69
C ALA A 94 5.43 8.11 12.07
N LEU A 95 5.69 7.38 13.15
CA LEU A 95 5.42 7.84 14.52
C LEU A 95 6.31 9.01 14.98
N ALA A 96 7.48 9.20 14.36
CA ALA A 96 8.32 10.37 14.60
C ALA A 96 7.96 11.57 13.71
N SER A 97 7.04 11.38 12.76
CA SER A 97 6.68 12.40 11.77
C SER A 97 5.72 13.46 12.32
N PRO A 98 5.83 14.72 11.86
CA PRO A 98 4.88 15.75 12.23
C PRO A 98 3.48 15.45 11.67
N SER A 99 2.45 15.95 12.36
CA SER A 99 1.08 15.94 11.84
C SER A 99 0.99 16.63 10.48
N LYS A 100 0.06 16.17 9.65
CA LYS A 100 -0.17 16.58 8.24
C LYS A 100 0.95 16.20 7.27
N ARG A 101 2.02 15.52 7.69
CA ARG A 101 2.99 14.95 6.75
C ARG A 101 2.30 13.88 5.90
N ARG A 102 2.45 13.97 4.59
CA ARG A 102 2.03 12.94 3.65
C ARG A 102 3.15 11.91 3.48
N LEU A 103 2.82 10.63 3.58
CA LEU A 103 3.78 9.53 3.49
C LEU A 103 3.10 8.24 3.00
N SER A 104 3.89 7.26 2.63
CA SER A 104 3.47 5.86 2.46
C SER A 104 4.08 5.05 3.59
N LEU A 105 3.40 4.02 4.07
CA LEU A 105 3.78 3.27 5.25
C LEU A 105 4.01 1.80 4.88
N SER A 106 5.22 1.29 5.11
CA SER A 106 5.50 -0.15 5.04
C SER A 106 5.55 -0.77 6.44
N GLY A 107 4.98 -1.96 6.57
CA GLY A 107 4.96 -2.72 7.81
C GLY A 107 4.08 -3.96 7.72
N ARG A 108 3.95 -4.67 8.84
CA ARG A 108 3.19 -5.92 8.93
C ARG A 108 1.75 -5.66 9.33
N PHE A 109 0.80 -6.26 8.63
CA PHE A 109 -0.63 -6.15 8.95
C PHE A 109 -1.01 -7.05 10.13
N GLU A 110 -1.38 -6.47 11.28
CA GLU A 110 -1.80 -7.25 12.46
C GLU A 110 -3.31 -7.55 12.46
N GLY A 111 -4.07 -6.75 11.73
CA GLY A 111 -5.51 -6.88 11.60
C GLY A 111 -6.22 -5.54 11.55
N SER A 112 -7.55 -5.61 11.43
CA SER A 112 -8.42 -4.44 11.37
C SER A 112 -9.53 -4.50 12.41
N SER A 113 -10.06 -3.33 12.78
CA SER A 113 -11.33 -3.23 13.48
C SER A 113 -12.48 -3.76 12.61
N GLN A 114 -13.64 -3.97 13.24
CA GLN A 114 -14.89 -4.01 12.50
C GLN A 114 -15.13 -2.68 11.77
N LEU A 115 -15.95 -2.73 10.72
CA LEU A 115 -16.39 -1.54 10.02
C LEU A 115 -17.34 -0.75 10.93
N TYR A 116 -17.02 0.53 11.16
CA TYR A 116 -17.90 1.46 11.86
C TYR A 116 -18.59 2.34 10.83
N GLU A 117 -19.92 2.25 10.76
CA GLU A 117 -20.73 3.03 9.83
C GLU A 117 -21.92 3.65 10.55
N ASN A 118 -22.14 4.93 10.31
CA ASN A 118 -23.33 5.68 10.69
C ASN A 118 -23.72 6.64 9.56
N GLU A 119 -24.82 7.37 9.74
CA GLU A 119 -25.36 8.30 8.74
C GLU A 119 -24.37 9.38 8.26
N TYR A 120 -23.32 9.67 9.04
CA TYR A 120 -22.38 10.76 8.79
C TYR A 120 -20.98 10.30 8.41
N SER A 121 -20.63 9.05 8.70
CA SER A 121 -19.25 8.56 8.60
C SER A 121 -19.18 7.06 8.48
N LYS A 122 -18.24 6.62 7.67
CA LYS A 122 -17.86 5.22 7.49
C LYS A 122 -16.35 5.11 7.68
N ARG A 123 -15.89 4.19 8.53
CA ARG A 123 -14.46 4.00 8.79
C ARG A 123 -14.09 2.60 9.24
N ARG A 124 -12.84 2.22 8.95
CA ARG A 124 -12.17 1.02 9.47
C ARG A 124 -10.78 1.41 9.97
N ILE A 125 -10.31 0.78 11.04
CA ILE A 125 -8.98 1.03 11.60
C ILE A 125 -8.10 -0.18 11.33
N LEU A 126 -6.94 0.02 10.72
CA LEU A 126 -5.90 -0.99 10.55
C LEU A 126 -4.82 -0.81 11.61
N ASN A 127 -4.28 -1.92 12.09
CA ASN A 127 -3.10 -1.91 12.95
C ASN A 127 -1.90 -2.43 12.17
N ILE A 128 -0.92 -1.56 11.96
CA ILE A 128 0.31 -1.88 11.22
C ILE A 128 1.47 -1.90 12.20
N SER A 129 2.19 -3.02 12.28
CA SER A 129 3.33 -3.20 13.17
C SER A 129 4.66 -3.08 12.41
N GLY A 130 5.69 -2.65 13.12
CA GLY A 130 7.05 -2.55 12.59
C GLY A 130 8.05 -2.30 13.72
N ASN A 131 9.12 -3.10 13.77
CA ASN A 131 10.20 -3.01 14.76
C ASN A 131 9.71 -2.83 16.21
N GLY A 132 8.72 -3.64 16.63
CA GLY A 132 8.17 -3.64 17.99
C GLY A 132 7.19 -2.50 18.32
N THR A 133 6.86 -1.65 17.34
CA THR A 133 5.86 -0.58 17.48
C THR A 133 4.65 -0.82 16.59
N THR A 134 3.53 -0.15 16.86
CA THR A 134 2.29 -0.28 16.07
C THR A 134 1.66 1.09 15.87
N ILE A 135 1.19 1.34 14.66
CA ILE A 135 0.45 2.55 14.30
C ILE A 135 -0.96 2.19 13.84
N ALA A 136 -1.92 3.00 14.27
CA ALA A 136 -3.31 2.92 13.81
C ALA A 136 -3.47 3.72 12.51
N VAL A 137 -4.00 3.08 11.47
CA VAL A 137 -4.32 3.70 10.19
C VAL A 137 -5.83 3.71 9.99
N LYS A 138 -6.44 4.89 9.93
CA LYS A 138 -7.87 5.07 9.74
C LYS A 138 -8.19 5.19 8.25
N LEU A 139 -8.93 4.20 7.74
CA LEU A 139 -9.53 4.24 6.42
C LEU A 139 -10.92 4.87 6.51
N TRP A 140 -11.16 5.92 5.74
CA TRP A 140 -12.40 6.69 5.74
C TRP A 140 -13.21 6.50 4.44
N GLY A 141 -14.54 6.58 4.55
CA GLY A 141 -15.45 6.50 3.40
C GLY A 141 -15.22 5.22 2.60
N ASP A 142 -15.12 5.35 1.28
CA ASP A 142 -14.92 4.23 0.35
C ASP A 142 -13.58 3.50 0.61
N LYS A 143 -12.59 4.15 1.22
CA LYS A 143 -11.32 3.47 1.58
C LYS A 143 -11.53 2.42 2.67
N SER A 144 -12.59 2.52 3.45
CA SER A 144 -12.91 1.49 4.46
C SER A 144 -13.38 0.16 3.84
N ASP A 145 -13.74 0.16 2.56
CA ASP A 145 -14.19 -1.01 1.80
C ASP A 145 -13.06 -1.71 1.04
N LEU A 146 -11.83 -1.21 1.13
CA LEU A 146 -10.67 -1.87 0.54
C LEU A 146 -10.58 -3.32 1.01
N GLN A 147 -10.15 -4.20 0.10
CA GLN A 147 -9.87 -5.59 0.44
C GLN A 147 -8.76 -5.63 1.48
N MET A 148 -9.01 -6.34 2.58
CA MET A 148 -8.04 -6.45 3.66
C MET A 148 -7.02 -7.54 3.33
N PRO A 149 -5.72 -7.27 3.51
CA PRO A 149 -4.68 -8.29 3.49
C PRO A 149 -4.95 -9.40 4.52
N GLU A 150 -4.28 -10.53 4.36
CA GLU A 150 -4.28 -11.54 5.42
C GLU A 150 -3.44 -11.06 6.59
N LYS A 151 -3.82 -11.46 7.80
CA LYS A 151 -3.02 -11.16 8.98
C LYS A 151 -1.60 -11.67 8.78
N LYS A 152 -0.64 -10.90 9.26
CA LYS A 152 0.80 -11.13 9.19
C LYS A 152 1.46 -10.87 7.83
N ASN A 153 0.73 -10.50 6.77
CA ASN A 153 1.38 -10.06 5.53
C ASN A 153 2.19 -8.78 5.74
N ASN A 154 3.30 -8.66 5.02
CA ASN A 154 3.97 -7.39 4.83
C ASN A 154 3.21 -6.60 3.76
N ILE A 155 2.95 -5.33 4.05
CA ILE A 155 2.16 -4.48 3.19
C ILE A 155 2.79 -3.09 3.12
N THR A 156 2.56 -2.42 2.00
CA THR A 156 2.73 -0.98 1.89
C THR A 156 1.37 -0.31 1.70
N ILE A 157 1.05 0.65 2.56
CA ILE A 157 -0.10 1.53 2.43
C ILE A 157 0.36 2.86 1.85
N HIS A 158 -0.05 3.16 0.62
CA HIS A 158 0.40 4.37 -0.07
C HIS A 158 -0.47 5.57 0.26
N GLY A 159 0.12 6.78 0.22
CA GLY A 159 -0.65 8.02 0.19
C GLY A 159 -1.47 8.29 1.45
N LEU A 160 -0.87 8.14 2.63
CA LEU A 160 -1.45 8.49 3.92
C LEU A 160 -1.12 9.92 4.34
N GLU A 161 -1.89 10.46 5.27
CA GLU A 161 -1.59 11.71 5.96
C GLU A 161 -1.53 11.48 7.47
N MET A 162 -0.43 11.89 8.09
CA MET A 162 -0.26 11.82 9.54
C MET A 162 -1.23 12.75 10.26
N SER A 163 -1.76 12.30 11.38
CA SER A 163 -2.71 13.02 12.20
C SER A 163 -2.42 12.78 13.67
N ASP A 164 -2.78 13.75 14.51
CA ASP A 164 -2.84 13.57 15.95
C ASP A 164 -4.30 13.49 16.39
N PHE A 165 -4.65 12.47 17.15
CA PHE A 165 -5.93 12.40 17.83
C PHE A 165 -5.72 12.13 19.31
N ARG A 166 -6.01 13.15 20.13
CA ARG A 166 -5.87 13.11 21.59
C ARG A 166 -4.44 12.75 22.05
N GLY A 167 -3.43 13.29 21.37
CA GLY A 167 -2.02 13.08 21.71
C GLY A 167 -1.47 11.72 21.27
N LYS A 168 -2.21 10.98 20.44
CA LYS A 168 -1.74 9.76 19.78
C LYS A 168 -1.61 10.02 18.29
N LEU A 169 -0.39 9.84 17.79
CA LEU A 169 -0.12 9.88 16.36
C LEU A 169 -0.73 8.65 15.68
N GLU A 170 -1.41 8.93 14.59
CA GLU A 170 -2.13 7.98 13.74
C GLU A 170 -2.03 8.45 12.30
N ALA A 171 -2.41 7.60 11.35
CA ALA A 171 -2.46 7.98 9.95
C ALA A 171 -3.89 7.91 9.42
N ASN A 172 -4.27 8.82 8.54
CA ASN A 172 -5.56 8.81 7.84
C ASN A 172 -5.34 8.46 6.36
N SER A 173 -6.26 7.67 5.81
CA SER A 173 -6.38 7.50 4.37
C SER A 173 -6.71 8.82 3.68
N THR A 174 -6.30 8.94 2.43
CA THR A 174 -6.57 10.07 1.55
C THR A 174 -7.18 9.56 0.23
N SER A 175 -7.58 10.48 -0.65
CA SER A 175 -8.09 10.14 -1.99
C SER A 175 -7.21 9.20 -2.81
N THR A 176 -5.89 9.25 -2.63
CA THR A 176 -4.94 8.40 -3.35
C THR A 176 -4.48 7.19 -2.54
N THR A 177 -5.11 6.89 -1.40
CA THR A 177 -4.73 5.71 -0.62
C THR A 177 -5.06 4.42 -1.36
N LEU A 178 -4.07 3.53 -1.38
CA LEU A 178 -4.14 2.16 -1.83
C LEU A 178 -3.31 1.27 -0.89
N ILE A 179 -3.61 -0.03 -0.88
CA ILE A 179 -2.88 -1.03 -0.10
C ILE A 179 -2.28 -2.02 -1.09
N THR A 180 -0.98 -2.24 -1.02
CA THR A 180 -0.29 -3.31 -1.75
C THR A 180 0.22 -4.34 -0.75
N VAL A 181 -0.09 -5.61 -0.99
CA VAL A 181 0.61 -6.70 -0.31
C VAL A 181 1.98 -6.81 -0.95
N GLU A 182 3.01 -6.82 -0.12
CA GLU A 182 4.36 -7.15 -0.58
C GLU A 182 4.38 -8.66 -0.71
N ASP A 183 4.40 -9.16 -1.95
CA ASP A 183 4.77 -10.53 -2.20
C ASP A 183 6.19 -10.69 -1.63
N GLU A 184 6.40 -11.71 -0.79
CA GLU A 184 7.75 -12.05 -0.36
C GLU A 184 8.54 -12.32 -1.64
N GLU A 185 9.46 -11.43 -2.01
CA GLU A 185 10.52 -11.79 -2.95
C GLU A 185 11.17 -13.03 -2.35
N GLU A 186 10.95 -14.19 -2.98
CA GLU A 186 11.58 -15.45 -2.59
C GLU A 186 13.06 -15.17 -2.39
N ASP A 187 13.58 -15.33 -1.16
CA ASP A 187 15.00 -15.18 -0.90
C ASP A 187 15.73 -16.13 -1.86
N PRO A 188 16.52 -15.63 -2.83
CA PRO A 188 17.19 -16.49 -3.81
C PRO A 188 18.13 -17.49 -3.14
N SER A 189 18.55 -17.23 -1.89
CA SER A 189 19.37 -18.15 -1.09
C SER A 189 18.56 -19.27 -0.41
N ALA A 190 17.24 -19.13 -0.34
CA ALA A 190 16.31 -20.17 0.12
C ALA A 190 15.99 -21.20 -0.98
N ILE A 191 16.35 -20.93 -2.24
CA ILE A 191 16.20 -21.88 -3.34
C ILE A 191 17.53 -22.57 -3.59
N MET A 192 17.52 -23.91 -3.55
CA MET A 192 18.66 -24.73 -3.93
C MET A 192 18.28 -25.63 -5.10
N GLU A 193 19.15 -25.68 -6.11
CA GLU A 193 18.98 -26.53 -7.29
C GLU A 193 20.26 -27.32 -7.52
N GLY A 194 20.15 -28.62 -7.75
CA GLY A 194 21.30 -29.49 -7.98
C GLY A 194 20.94 -30.97 -7.99
N GLU A 195 21.98 -31.80 -8.11
CA GLU A 195 21.86 -33.25 -8.00
C GLU A 195 21.83 -33.68 -6.54
N VAL A 196 20.94 -34.62 -6.20
CA VAL A 196 20.91 -35.26 -4.89
C VAL A 196 22.09 -36.22 -4.79
N GLU A 197 23.09 -35.87 -3.98
CA GLU A 197 24.34 -36.61 -3.79
C GLU A 197 24.18 -37.82 -2.86
N ALA A 198 23.23 -37.74 -1.91
CA ALA A 198 22.90 -38.83 -0.99
C ALA A 198 21.49 -38.66 -0.41
N ALA A 199 20.86 -39.76 0.03
CA ALA A 199 19.56 -39.75 0.69
C ALA A 199 19.52 -40.74 1.87
N CYS A 200 18.96 -40.30 2.99
CA CYS A 200 18.64 -41.12 4.16
C CYS A 200 17.12 -41.30 4.25
N PHE A 201 16.66 -42.56 4.31
CA PHE A 201 15.25 -42.94 4.28
C PHE A 201 14.70 -43.33 5.67
N ASP A 202 15.30 -42.84 6.74
CA ASP A 202 14.84 -43.14 8.10
C ASP A 202 13.55 -42.37 8.44
N GLU A 203 12.51 -43.07 8.90
CA GLU A 203 11.18 -42.51 9.18
C GLU A 203 11.21 -41.35 10.19
N SER A 204 12.20 -41.34 11.10
CA SER A 204 12.36 -40.31 12.13
C SER A 204 13.40 -39.23 11.81
N ASP A 205 14.24 -39.43 10.80
CA ASP A 205 15.38 -38.53 10.48
C ASP A 205 15.76 -38.57 8.98
N SER A 206 14.76 -38.39 8.12
CA SER A 206 14.94 -38.34 6.67
C SER A 206 15.75 -37.09 6.27
N SER A 207 16.76 -37.28 5.42
CA SER A 207 17.66 -36.21 4.98
C SER A 207 18.22 -36.47 3.58
N ILE A 208 18.62 -35.39 2.90
CA ILE A 208 19.30 -35.43 1.59
C ILE A 208 20.56 -34.58 1.62
N VAL A 209 21.55 -34.95 0.81
CA VAL A 209 22.71 -34.10 0.52
C VAL A 209 22.51 -33.46 -0.85
N LEU A 210 22.47 -32.13 -0.90
CA LEU A 210 22.30 -31.33 -2.11
C LEU A 210 23.37 -30.25 -2.15
N CYS A 211 24.19 -30.23 -3.21
CA CYS A 211 25.31 -29.29 -3.37
C CYS A 211 26.24 -29.26 -2.14
N GLY A 212 26.61 -30.43 -1.62
CA GLY A 212 27.44 -30.62 -0.44
C GLY A 212 26.82 -30.22 0.91
N LYS A 213 25.52 -29.90 0.96
CA LYS A 213 24.80 -29.57 2.21
C LYS A 213 23.83 -30.68 2.59
N CYS A 214 23.89 -31.12 3.84
CA CYS A 214 22.91 -32.03 4.42
C CYS A 214 21.67 -31.25 4.87
N LEU A 215 20.51 -31.57 4.29
CA LEU A 215 19.22 -30.96 4.54
C LEU A 215 18.26 -32.01 5.10
N ALA A 216 17.58 -31.69 6.20
CA ALA A 216 16.46 -32.49 6.69
C ALA A 216 15.29 -32.38 5.71
N ILE A 217 14.56 -33.46 5.50
CA ILE A 217 13.39 -33.48 4.60
C ILE A 217 12.31 -34.37 5.19
N ASP A 218 11.05 -33.99 5.00
CA ASP A 218 9.94 -34.85 5.41
C ASP A 218 9.87 -36.12 4.55
N SER A 219 9.51 -37.26 5.14
CA SER A 219 9.41 -38.54 4.42
C SER A 219 8.41 -38.48 3.26
N PHE A 220 7.36 -37.66 3.36
CA PHE A 220 6.42 -37.40 2.27
C PHE A 220 7.11 -36.72 1.09
N LEU A 221 7.90 -35.67 1.33
CA LEU A 221 8.64 -34.96 0.29
C LEU A 221 9.74 -35.85 -0.29
N LEU A 222 10.44 -36.60 0.56
CA LEU A 222 11.45 -37.56 0.10
C LEU A 222 10.85 -38.62 -0.84
N GLY A 223 9.62 -39.08 -0.57
CA GLY A 223 8.87 -39.98 -1.45
C GLY A 223 8.46 -39.37 -2.79
N GLN A 224 8.39 -38.03 -2.90
CA GLN A 224 8.17 -37.37 -4.20
C GLN A 224 9.43 -37.40 -5.06
N ILE A 225 10.61 -37.32 -4.43
CA ILE A 225 11.91 -37.43 -5.10
C ILE A 225 12.19 -38.90 -5.47
N PHE A 226 12.00 -39.82 -4.51
CA PHE A 226 12.31 -41.24 -4.64
C PHE A 226 11.07 -42.10 -4.37
N LYS A 227 10.28 -42.35 -5.42
CA LYS A 227 8.99 -43.05 -5.34
C LYS A 227 9.06 -44.47 -4.74
N GLU A 228 10.22 -45.11 -4.80
CA GLU A 228 10.43 -46.49 -4.35
C GLU A 228 11.28 -46.57 -3.08
N SER A 229 11.42 -45.46 -2.34
CA SER A 229 12.14 -45.38 -1.05
C SER A 229 13.57 -45.94 -1.09
N HIS A 230 14.25 -45.78 -2.22
CA HIS A 230 15.67 -46.09 -2.38
C HIS A 230 16.33 -45.03 -3.25
N TYR A 231 17.66 -44.89 -3.10
CA TYR A 231 18.43 -43.90 -3.83
C TYR A 231 18.55 -44.26 -5.32
N VAL A 232 18.35 -43.25 -6.17
CA VAL A 232 18.52 -43.32 -7.62
C VAL A 232 19.50 -42.22 -8.04
N GLU A 233 20.52 -42.57 -8.83
CA GLU A 233 21.51 -41.60 -9.32
C GLU A 233 20.91 -40.61 -10.32
N ASN A 234 21.59 -39.46 -10.52
CA ASN A 234 21.22 -38.40 -11.47
C ASN A 234 19.88 -37.71 -11.18
N VAL A 235 19.37 -37.80 -9.95
CA VAL A 235 18.15 -37.11 -9.54
C VAL A 235 18.45 -35.65 -9.27
N HIS A 236 17.94 -34.79 -10.15
CA HIS A 236 18.05 -33.33 -10.02
C HIS A 236 16.77 -32.79 -9.41
N VAL A 237 16.93 -31.95 -8.39
CA VAL A 237 15.81 -31.33 -7.69
C VAL A 237 16.04 -29.83 -7.56
N LYS A 238 14.93 -29.10 -7.58
CA LYS A 238 14.86 -27.73 -7.14
C LYS A 238 14.02 -27.71 -5.87
N VAL A 239 14.57 -27.17 -4.79
CA VAL A 239 13.93 -27.18 -3.48
C VAL A 239 13.92 -25.79 -2.86
N ARG A 240 12.87 -25.50 -2.12
CA ARG A 240 12.83 -24.39 -1.17
C ARG A 240 13.23 -24.91 0.20
N GLN A 241 14.17 -24.23 0.82
CA GLN A 241 14.67 -24.55 2.15
C GLN A 241 14.45 -23.41 3.14
N GLU A 242 14.22 -23.77 4.39
CA GLU A 242 14.33 -22.86 5.53
C GLU A 242 15.40 -23.42 6.49
N ALA A 243 16.43 -22.60 6.76
CA ALA A 243 17.62 -22.99 7.53
C ALA A 243 18.38 -24.21 6.96
N LYS A 244 18.10 -25.42 7.46
CA LYS A 244 18.71 -26.70 7.02
C LYS A 244 17.64 -27.75 6.72
N ARG A 245 16.43 -27.32 6.38
CA ARG A 245 15.29 -28.19 6.11
C ARG A 245 14.66 -27.85 4.77
N VAL A 246 14.32 -28.88 4.00
CA VAL A 246 13.52 -28.77 2.78
C VAL A 246 12.06 -28.60 3.17
N GLU A 247 11.47 -27.49 2.77
CA GLU A 247 10.05 -27.18 2.99
C GLU A 247 9.20 -27.57 1.78
N GLU A 248 9.79 -27.54 0.58
CA GLU A 248 9.05 -27.77 -0.66
C GLU A 248 9.98 -28.23 -1.79
N ILE A 249 9.44 -29.08 -2.67
CA ILE A 249 10.06 -29.48 -3.94
C ILE A 249 9.31 -28.74 -5.05
N MET A 250 10.05 -28.05 -5.91
CA MET A 250 9.53 -27.16 -6.97
C MET A 250 9.55 -27.83 -8.34
#